data_AF-A0A821AI67-F1
#
_entry.id   AF-A0A821AI67-F1
#
_cell.length_a   1.000
_cell.length_b   1.000
_cell.length_c   1.000
_cell.angle_alpha   90.00
_cell.angle_beta   90.00
_cell.angle_gamma   90.00
#
_symmetry.space_group_name_H-M   'P 1'
#
loop_
_entity.id
_entity.type
_entity.pdbx_description
1 polymer ?
#
loop_
_entity_poly.entity_id
_entity_poly.type
_entity_poly.pdbx_seq_one_letter_code
_entity_poly.pdbx_strand_id
1 'polypeptide(L)'
;MCTFSGLVLPKMVVEELGVERTDVGCLGYGIYFSDSASTSLKYTTASTVRPGRRLLCICQVALGESANYYSFSPTLTKAPDGFHSTHGVKRTEDNHSMFNDNEYAIYQLDQQRLLYIVEISWAPKDNLNIELERLPIIHHQQHALKLSEHVEVPMTIDDEIIEIAEQDYGLICSSSGKLVPLKLFHIRAQIVDITVEVVLYQVYHNTSSIPIEAKYVFPLHENSTVCGFEAHINNKVIKGVVKEKEQAKREYREAIEKGHGAYLMHQEEAQVFSVAVGNLPAHNEVIIKITYVAELEIENGDIIFRLPVKMASWQSKKAVETKDQSILRSIGIVDEKVEFSFKASIRMPYKIVKLFSPTHRLRRKLTDCIAMIELVDNVLLDQDFILSITLNSPNLPRISNETLSLDDNSGTTDTSNNHNSQACMLTFYPRFETLTNSNEQVEIIFIVDVSNSMDGSHVQQAKQLAHLFLMNLKVGDENTYFNVITFGSDNDECFPIPAPTTKENLDKAKHFVLYSLVHR
;
A
#
# COMPACT_ATOMS: atom_id res chain seq x y z
N MET A 1 3.60 10.51 -8.75
CA MET A 1 2.69 10.83 -7.64
C MET A 1 3.25 12.04 -6.92
N CYS A 2 2.53 13.17 -6.90
CA CYS A 2 2.94 14.32 -6.09
C CYS A 2 2.49 14.05 -4.64
N THR A 3 3.45 13.87 -3.74
CA THR A 3 3.24 13.87 -2.30
C THR A 3 2.75 15.28 -1.90
N PHE A 4 1.54 15.39 -1.38
CA PHE A 4 1.00 16.66 -0.90
C PHE A 4 1.54 16.92 0.52
N SER A 5 2.76 17.46 0.63
CA SER A 5 3.45 17.75 1.90
C SER A 5 2.90 18.96 2.67
N GLY A 6 1.68 19.43 2.36
CA GLY A 6 1.14 20.69 2.86
C GLY A 6 1.91 21.93 2.37
N LEU A 7 1.64 23.10 2.96
CA LEU A 7 2.45 24.30 2.74
C LEU A 7 3.74 24.17 3.57
N VAL A 8 4.90 24.27 2.93
CA VAL A 8 6.21 24.04 3.54
C VAL A 8 6.96 25.35 3.73
N LEU A 9 7.79 25.44 4.78
CA LEU A 9 8.66 26.60 5.00
C LEU A 9 9.75 26.69 3.91
N PRO A 10 10.11 27.90 3.43
CA PRO A 10 11.10 28.07 2.39
C PRO A 10 12.47 27.44 2.70
N LYS A 11 12.87 27.38 3.97
CA LYS A 11 14.16 26.81 4.38
C LYS A 11 14.25 25.30 4.10
N MET A 12 13.18 24.54 4.35
CA MET A 12 13.10 23.10 4.02
C MET A 12 13.13 22.86 2.51
N VAL A 13 12.44 23.69 1.72
CA VAL A 13 12.37 23.54 0.25
C VAL A 13 13.74 23.76 -0.41
N VAL A 14 14.53 24.68 0.11
CA VAL A 14 15.87 25.02 -0.43
C VAL A 14 16.95 24.04 0.06
N GLU A 15 16.91 23.62 1.33
CA GLU A 15 17.94 22.75 1.92
C GLU A 15 17.74 21.25 1.63
N GLU A 16 16.49 20.76 1.51
CA GLU A 16 16.20 19.31 1.35
C GLU A 16 15.76 18.91 -0.07
N LEU A 17 15.14 19.81 -0.84
CA LEU A 17 14.55 19.49 -2.16
C LEU A 17 15.29 20.12 -3.35
N GLY A 18 16.32 20.95 -3.10
CA GLY A 18 17.17 21.52 -4.15
C GLY A 18 16.46 22.47 -5.13
N VAL A 19 15.33 23.05 -4.73
CA VAL A 19 14.54 23.97 -5.59
C VAL A 19 15.00 25.42 -5.38
N GLU A 20 15.32 26.13 -6.47
CA GLU A 20 15.65 27.55 -6.42
C GLU A 20 14.40 28.40 -6.09
N ARG A 21 14.55 29.31 -5.12
CA ARG A 21 13.47 30.17 -4.64
C ARG A 21 13.16 31.27 -5.67
N THR A 22 11.89 31.46 -6.01
CA THR A 22 11.46 32.52 -6.96
C THR A 22 11.40 33.93 -6.35
N ASP A 23 11.28 34.07 -5.01
CA ASP A 23 11.26 35.35 -4.29
C ASP A 23 11.61 35.15 -2.79
N VAL A 24 12.37 36.09 -2.19
CA VAL A 24 12.77 36.13 -0.77
C VAL A 24 11.61 36.49 0.17
N GLY A 25 10.54 37.09 -0.36
CA GLY A 25 9.35 37.50 0.38
C GLY A 25 9.58 38.73 1.26
N CYS A 26 8.54 39.56 1.41
CA CYS A 26 8.62 40.86 2.07
C CYS A 26 8.89 40.80 3.58
N LEU A 27 8.61 39.67 4.23
CA LEU A 27 8.76 39.41 5.67
C LEU A 27 9.64 38.16 5.93
N GLY A 28 10.53 37.85 4.98
CA GLY A 28 11.51 36.77 5.09
C GLY A 28 10.96 35.36 4.88
N TYR A 29 11.48 34.39 5.64
CA TYR A 29 11.36 32.95 5.42
C TYR A 29 10.10 32.34 6.07
N GLY A 30 8.96 33.02 5.94
CA GLY A 30 7.67 32.55 6.43
C GLY A 30 6.79 31.93 5.34
N ILE A 31 5.67 31.35 5.76
CA ILE A 31 4.55 30.97 4.87
C ILE A 31 3.58 32.15 4.83
N TYR A 32 3.28 32.61 3.61
CA TYR A 32 2.52 33.84 3.38
C TYR A 32 1.05 33.55 3.14
N PHE A 33 0.20 34.36 3.78
CA PHE A 33 -1.25 34.36 3.64
C PHE A 33 -1.72 35.79 3.38
N SER A 34 -2.89 35.92 2.74
CA SER A 34 -3.56 37.19 2.57
C SER A 34 -5.03 37.07 2.98
N ASP A 35 -5.60 38.17 3.45
CA ASP A 35 -7.04 38.28 3.71
C ASP A 35 -7.84 38.59 2.43
N SER A 36 -7.15 38.78 1.30
CA SER A 36 -7.74 39.07 -0.01
C SER A 36 -7.43 37.98 -1.03
N ALA A 37 -8.48 37.39 -1.59
CA ALA A 37 -8.36 36.42 -2.68
C ALA A 37 -7.67 37.02 -3.91
N SER A 38 -7.88 38.30 -4.22
CA SER A 38 -7.25 38.98 -5.36
C SER A 38 -5.73 39.12 -5.19
N THR A 39 -5.25 39.20 -3.95
CA THR A 39 -3.83 39.30 -3.63
C THR A 39 -3.17 37.93 -3.79
N SER A 40 -3.79 36.86 -3.25
CA SER A 40 -3.30 35.49 -3.42
C SER A 40 -3.33 35.02 -4.89
N LEU A 41 -4.29 35.48 -5.69
CA LEU A 41 -4.37 35.14 -7.13
C LEU A 41 -3.13 35.57 -7.91
N LYS A 42 -2.42 36.63 -7.50
CA LYS A 42 -1.18 37.10 -8.14
C LYS A 42 -0.07 36.04 -8.14
N TYR A 43 -0.13 35.08 -7.22
CA TYR A 43 0.85 34.02 -7.02
C TYR A 43 0.43 32.67 -7.62
N THR A 44 -0.67 32.64 -8.38
CA THR A 44 -1.16 31.42 -9.04
C THR A 44 -0.76 31.38 -10.51
N THR A 45 -0.42 30.20 -11.02
CA THR A 45 -0.23 29.97 -12.47
C THR A 45 -1.53 29.45 -13.08
N ALA A 46 -1.88 29.91 -14.28
CA ALA A 46 -3.06 29.39 -14.99
C ALA A 46 -2.83 27.93 -15.39
N SER A 47 -3.89 27.11 -15.32
CA SER A 47 -3.83 25.71 -15.76
C SER A 47 -3.48 25.62 -17.25
N THR A 48 -2.50 24.77 -17.57
CA THR A 48 -2.09 24.46 -18.94
C THR A 48 -3.09 23.55 -19.66
N VAL A 49 -3.93 22.83 -18.90
CA VAL A 49 -4.93 21.87 -19.40
C VAL A 49 -6.32 22.54 -19.55
N ARG A 50 -6.66 23.50 -18.67
CA ARG A 50 -7.93 24.24 -18.69
C ARG A 50 -7.68 25.75 -18.62
N PRO A 51 -7.57 26.43 -19.78
CA PRO A 51 -7.24 27.86 -19.83
C PRO A 51 -8.22 28.70 -19.01
N GLY A 52 -7.70 29.61 -18.18
CA GLY A 52 -8.51 30.52 -17.36
C GLY A 52 -8.92 29.98 -15.99
N ARG A 53 -8.54 28.75 -15.62
CA ARG A 53 -8.73 28.20 -14.26
C ARG A 53 -7.45 28.28 -13.43
N ARG A 54 -7.60 28.61 -12.15
CA ARG A 54 -6.53 28.72 -11.14
C ARG A 54 -6.97 28.04 -9.85
N LEU A 55 -6.02 27.51 -9.08
CA LEU A 55 -6.29 26.92 -7.77
C LEU A 55 -5.85 27.89 -6.67
N LEU A 56 -6.62 27.93 -5.58
CA LEU A 56 -6.34 28.69 -4.37
C LEU A 56 -6.50 27.79 -3.15
N CYS A 57 -5.64 27.99 -2.16
CA CYS A 57 -5.73 27.31 -0.88
C CYS A 57 -6.36 28.26 0.15
N ILE A 58 -7.45 27.83 0.79
CA ILE A 58 -8.04 28.51 1.94
C ILE A 58 -7.57 27.77 3.19
N CYS A 59 -6.82 28.47 4.04
CA CYS A 59 -6.26 27.91 5.25
C CYS A 59 -6.83 28.61 6.49
N GLN A 60 -7.06 27.84 7.55
CA GLN A 60 -7.18 28.39 8.88
C GLN A 60 -5.77 28.63 9.42
N VAL A 61 -5.47 29.85 9.84
CA VAL A 61 -4.13 30.25 10.29
C VAL A 61 -4.22 30.84 11.69
N ALA A 62 -3.51 30.24 12.64
CA ALA A 62 -3.38 30.70 14.01
C ALA A 62 -2.32 31.81 14.09
N LEU A 63 -2.72 33.02 13.70
CA LEU A 63 -1.85 34.20 13.72
C LEU A 63 -1.44 34.61 15.14
N GLY A 64 -2.27 34.36 16.15
CA GLY A 64 -2.03 34.81 17.53
C GLY A 64 -1.80 36.33 17.58
N GLU A 65 -0.85 36.78 18.40
CA GLU A 65 -0.38 38.17 18.37
C GLU A 65 0.57 38.40 17.19
N SER A 66 0.16 39.26 16.25
CA SER A 66 0.94 39.61 15.05
C SER A 66 1.74 40.90 15.23
N ALA A 67 3.03 40.87 14.87
CA ALA A 67 3.86 42.07 14.83
C ALA A 67 3.60 42.85 13.53
N ASN A 68 3.22 44.12 13.64
CA ASN A 68 2.94 44.98 12.49
C ASN A 68 4.22 45.54 11.86
N TYR A 69 4.34 45.41 10.54
CA TYR A 69 5.43 45.94 9.74
C TYR A 69 4.88 46.90 8.67
N TYR A 70 5.54 48.06 8.55
CA TYR A 70 5.25 49.08 7.52
C TYR A 70 6.37 49.16 6.47
N SER A 71 7.49 48.49 6.69
CA SER A 71 8.61 48.34 5.76
C SER A 71 9.00 46.87 5.60
N PHE A 72 9.61 46.52 4.48
CA PHE A 72 10.03 45.14 4.22
C PHE A 72 11.15 44.70 5.17
N SER A 73 11.08 43.44 5.59
CA SER A 73 12.05 42.77 6.45
C SER A 73 12.38 41.37 5.92
N PRO A 74 13.07 41.26 4.77
CA PRO A 74 13.30 39.99 4.06
C PRO A 74 14.25 39.02 4.78
N THR A 75 14.92 39.46 5.85
CA THR A 75 15.89 38.64 6.61
C THR A 75 15.27 37.88 7.78
N LEU A 76 13.97 38.07 8.05
CA LEU A 76 13.29 37.40 9.15
C LEU A 76 13.22 35.89 8.92
N THR A 77 13.59 35.12 9.95
CA THR A 77 13.52 33.65 9.95
C THR A 77 12.58 33.10 11.02
N LYS A 78 12.14 33.96 11.95
CA LYS A 78 11.14 33.69 12.98
C LYS A 78 10.33 34.95 13.29
N ALA A 79 9.18 34.80 13.95
CA ALA A 79 8.45 35.94 14.50
C ALA A 79 9.30 36.66 15.58
N PRO A 80 9.16 38.00 15.73
CA PRO A 80 9.81 38.75 16.81
C PRO A 80 9.40 38.26 18.19
N ASP A 81 10.26 38.43 19.19
CA ASP A 81 9.98 37.97 20.54
C ASP A 81 8.71 38.66 21.09
N GLY A 82 7.81 37.86 21.67
CA GLY A 82 6.49 38.31 22.14
C GLY A 82 5.37 38.21 21.09
N PHE A 83 5.69 37.88 19.83
CA PHE A 83 4.71 37.73 18.76
C PHE A 83 4.77 36.32 18.15
N HIS A 84 3.66 35.91 17.54
CA HIS A 84 3.47 34.58 16.97
C HIS A 84 3.52 34.60 15.43
N SER A 85 3.27 35.75 14.80
CA SER A 85 3.35 35.96 13.36
C SER A 85 3.71 37.41 13.03
N THR A 86 3.89 37.70 11.75
CA THR A 86 4.11 39.07 11.26
C THR A 86 2.98 39.48 10.31
N HIS A 87 2.64 40.77 10.34
CA HIS A 87 1.62 41.39 9.49
C HIS A 87 2.22 42.60 8.77
N GLY A 88 2.38 42.46 7.45
CA GLY A 88 2.66 43.57 6.55
C GLY A 88 1.39 44.37 6.34
N VAL A 89 1.32 45.55 6.96
CA VAL A 89 0.11 46.36 7.01
C VAL A 89 -0.08 47.08 5.69
N LYS A 90 -1.24 46.91 5.03
CA LYS A 90 -1.57 47.61 3.78
C LYS A 90 -1.43 49.13 3.90
N ARG A 91 -0.88 49.76 2.86
CA ARG A 91 -0.81 51.22 2.72
C ARG A 91 -2.21 51.83 2.64
N THR A 92 -2.48 52.81 3.50
CA THR A 92 -3.68 53.65 3.49
C THR A 92 -3.29 55.12 3.33
N GLU A 93 -4.26 56.03 3.23
CA GLU A 93 -3.99 57.47 3.20
C GLU A 93 -3.40 57.97 4.53
N ASP A 94 -3.71 57.29 5.64
CA ASP A 94 -3.31 57.65 7.00
C ASP A 94 -2.01 56.99 7.46
N ASN A 95 -1.44 56.05 6.69
CA ASN A 95 -0.21 55.34 7.04
C ASN A 95 0.79 55.28 5.87
N HIS A 96 2.08 55.40 6.17
CA HIS A 96 3.13 55.23 5.15
C HIS A 96 3.65 53.80 5.20
N SER A 97 3.02 52.88 4.45
CA SER A 97 3.45 51.49 4.31
C SER A 97 4.02 51.16 2.93
N MET A 98 4.99 50.24 2.88
CA MET A 98 5.53 49.66 1.65
C MET A 98 4.65 48.53 1.08
N PHE A 99 3.68 48.01 1.83
CA PHE A 99 2.82 46.90 1.42
C PHE A 99 1.58 47.40 0.67
N ASN A 100 1.34 46.89 -0.55
CA ASN A 100 0.16 47.26 -1.35
C ASN A 100 -1.12 46.55 -0.88
N ASP A 101 -0.98 45.38 -0.25
CA ASP A 101 -2.05 44.56 0.31
C ASP A 101 -1.61 44.03 1.68
N ASN A 102 -2.55 43.53 2.49
CA ASN A 102 -2.18 42.87 3.74
C ASN A 102 -1.52 41.53 3.45
N GLU A 103 -0.37 41.32 4.07
CA GLU A 103 0.38 40.07 4.01
C GLU A 103 0.65 39.57 5.42
N TYR A 104 0.31 38.32 5.70
CA TYR A 104 0.54 37.67 6.99
C TYR A 104 1.56 36.56 6.80
N ALA A 105 2.61 36.54 7.61
CA ALA A 105 3.60 35.47 7.57
C ALA A 105 3.70 34.75 8.91
N ILE A 106 3.60 33.42 8.85
CA ILE A 106 3.89 32.52 9.97
C ILE A 106 5.23 31.83 9.75
N TYR A 107 5.88 31.42 10.83
CA TYR A 107 7.22 30.81 10.79
C TYR A 107 7.26 29.41 11.42
N GLN A 108 6.10 28.89 11.83
CA GLN A 108 5.93 27.53 12.35
C GLN A 108 4.82 26.82 11.56
N LEU A 109 5.05 25.55 11.20
CA LEU A 109 4.15 24.79 10.34
C LEU A 109 2.83 24.40 11.00
N ASP A 110 2.83 24.28 12.33
CA ASP A 110 1.67 23.94 13.16
C ASP A 110 0.68 25.11 13.32
N GLN A 111 1.05 26.33 12.90
CA GLN A 111 0.17 27.49 12.91
C GLN A 111 -0.84 27.52 11.75
N GLN A 112 -0.81 26.57 10.82
CA GLN A 112 -1.77 26.54 9.71
C GLN A 112 -2.41 25.17 9.51
N ARG A 113 -3.64 25.20 9.01
CA ARG A 113 -4.39 24.05 8.56
C ARG A 113 -5.12 24.40 7.27
N LEU A 114 -4.79 23.70 6.18
CA LEU A 114 -5.55 23.79 4.93
C LEU A 114 -6.99 23.32 5.18
N LEU A 115 -7.97 24.16 4.84
CA LEU A 115 -9.39 23.82 4.93
C LEU A 115 -9.96 23.44 3.58
N TYR A 116 -9.68 24.25 2.56
CA TYR A 116 -10.26 24.08 1.23
C TYR A 116 -9.20 24.33 0.15
N ILE A 117 -9.29 23.59 -0.95
CA ILE A 117 -8.69 23.96 -2.23
C ILE A 117 -9.84 24.38 -3.12
N VAL A 118 -9.84 25.65 -3.54
CA VAL A 118 -10.89 26.21 -4.39
C VAL A 118 -10.35 26.41 -5.80
N GLU A 119 -11.09 25.92 -6.80
CA GLU A 119 -10.84 26.22 -8.19
C GLU A 119 -11.59 27.50 -8.56
N ILE A 120 -10.89 28.53 -9.02
CA ILE A 120 -11.48 29.76 -9.52
C ILE A 120 -11.38 29.77 -11.03
N SER A 121 -12.52 29.97 -11.69
CA SER A 121 -12.59 30.23 -13.13
C SER A 121 -12.79 31.73 -13.36
N TRP A 122 -12.01 32.30 -14.28
CA TRP A 122 -12.17 33.69 -14.68
C TRP A 122 -12.82 33.77 -16.05
N ALA A 123 -14.06 34.27 -16.11
CA ALA A 123 -14.69 34.74 -17.35
C ALA A 123 -14.39 36.23 -17.55
N PRO A 124 -13.76 36.66 -18.65
CA PRO A 124 -13.51 38.06 -18.91
C PRO A 124 -14.82 38.73 -19.39
N LYS A 125 -15.69 39.10 -18.44
CA LYS A 125 -16.60 40.27 -18.48
C LYS A 125 -17.56 40.27 -17.29
N ASP A 126 -17.57 41.41 -16.60
CA ASP A 126 -18.59 42.01 -15.73
C ASP A 126 -19.26 41.18 -14.61
N ASN A 127 -19.00 41.65 -13.38
CA ASN A 127 -19.61 41.32 -12.09
C ASN A 127 -19.18 40.00 -11.40
N LEU A 128 -18.40 40.21 -10.33
CA LEU A 128 -17.93 39.22 -9.38
C LEU A 128 -19.08 38.76 -8.47
N ASN A 129 -19.85 37.75 -8.88
CA ASN A 129 -20.69 37.01 -7.95
C ASN A 129 -19.86 35.87 -7.34
N ILE A 130 -19.43 36.06 -6.09
CA ILE A 130 -18.87 35.00 -5.25
C ILE A 130 -20.08 34.28 -4.62
N GLU A 131 -20.50 33.15 -5.18
CA GLU A 131 -21.42 32.25 -4.48
C GLU A 131 -20.64 31.45 -3.43
N LEU A 132 -20.88 31.78 -2.16
CA LEU A 132 -20.45 31.00 -1.01
C LEU A 132 -21.58 30.03 -0.63
N GLU A 133 -21.51 28.78 -1.08
CA GLU A 133 -22.39 27.73 -0.56
C GLU A 133 -21.98 27.40 0.90
N ARG A 134 -22.90 27.64 1.85
CA ARG A 134 -22.79 27.16 3.24
C ARG A 134 -23.51 25.82 3.37
N LEU A 135 -22.77 24.76 3.68
CA LEU A 135 -23.36 23.45 4.01
C LEU A 135 -23.91 23.44 5.46
N PRO A 136 -25.11 22.87 5.72
CA PRO A 136 -25.71 22.81 7.04
C PRO A 136 -25.21 21.61 7.87
N ILE A 137 -25.22 21.79 9.20
CA ILE A 137 -24.91 20.76 10.22
C ILE A 137 -26.19 19.97 10.52
N ILE A 138 -26.21 18.64 10.35
CA ILE A 138 -27.34 17.80 10.82
C ILE A 138 -26.85 16.52 11.51
N HIS A 139 -27.48 16.24 12.66
CA HIS A 139 -27.28 15.13 13.58
C HIS A 139 -27.64 13.75 13.01
N HIS A 140 -26.85 12.74 13.42
CA HIS A 140 -27.05 11.32 13.13
C HIS A 140 -28.30 10.72 13.82
N GLN A 141 -29.10 9.97 13.05
CA GLN A 141 -29.80 8.78 13.54
C GLN A 141 -29.56 7.61 12.59
N GLN A 142 -29.18 6.47 13.17
CA GLN A 142 -28.85 5.22 12.49
C GLN A 142 -30.11 4.48 12.03
N HIS A 143 -30.12 3.98 10.80
CA HIS A 143 -30.96 2.85 10.42
C HIS A 143 -30.15 1.81 9.64
N ALA A 144 -30.14 0.59 10.18
CA ALA A 144 -29.57 -0.60 9.55
C ALA A 144 -30.51 -1.10 8.44
N LEU A 145 -29.96 -1.37 7.25
CA LEU A 145 -30.67 -2.02 6.15
C LEU A 145 -30.37 -3.52 6.14
N LYS A 146 -31.44 -4.32 6.13
CA LYS A 146 -31.43 -5.78 5.96
C LYS A 146 -31.23 -6.12 4.48
N LEU A 147 -30.39 -7.11 4.18
CA LEU A 147 -30.38 -7.79 2.88
C LEU A 147 -31.63 -8.68 2.75
N SER A 148 -32.28 -8.65 1.59
CA SER A 148 -33.30 -9.63 1.21
C SER A 148 -33.01 -10.26 -0.16
N GLU A 149 -32.98 -11.59 -0.11
CA GLU A 149 -33.43 -12.61 -1.06
C GLU A 149 -32.71 -12.88 -2.39
N HIS A 150 -32.44 -14.18 -2.53
CA HIS A 150 -31.68 -14.89 -3.55
C HIS A 150 -32.35 -14.86 -4.93
N VAL A 151 -31.55 -14.66 -5.97
CA VAL A 151 -31.87 -15.07 -7.33
C VAL A 151 -30.79 -16.06 -7.75
N GLU A 152 -31.15 -17.33 -7.86
CA GLU A 152 -30.29 -18.38 -8.43
C GLU A 152 -30.21 -18.20 -9.95
N VAL A 153 -28.99 -18.12 -10.48
CA VAL A 153 -28.69 -18.32 -11.92
C VAL A 153 -27.73 -19.50 -12.01
N PRO A 154 -28.04 -20.56 -12.77
CA PRO A 154 -27.16 -21.70 -12.91
C PRO A 154 -26.07 -21.35 -13.92
N MET A 155 -24.84 -21.17 -13.45
CA MET A 155 -23.64 -21.18 -14.30
C MET A 155 -22.63 -22.12 -13.66
N THR A 156 -22.37 -23.24 -14.33
CA THR A 156 -21.23 -24.11 -14.06
C THR A 156 -19.96 -23.27 -14.22
N ILE A 157 -19.30 -23.04 -13.10
CA ILE A 157 -17.98 -22.43 -13.02
C ILE A 157 -17.00 -23.55 -13.34
N ASP A 158 -16.42 -23.54 -14.53
CA ASP A 158 -15.11 -24.16 -14.72
C ASP A 158 -14.11 -23.16 -14.14
N ASP A 159 -13.56 -23.49 -12.97
CA ASP A 159 -12.54 -22.73 -12.25
C ASP A 159 -11.23 -22.72 -13.05
N GLU A 160 -11.11 -21.86 -14.07
CA GLU A 160 -9.81 -21.47 -14.61
C GLU A 160 -9.32 -20.21 -13.90
N ILE A 161 -8.67 -20.45 -12.76
CA ILE A 161 -7.85 -19.48 -12.03
C ILE A 161 -6.75 -18.98 -12.96
N ILE A 162 -6.63 -17.65 -13.05
CA ILE A 162 -5.59 -16.92 -13.76
C ILE A 162 -4.20 -17.50 -13.43
N GLU A 163 -3.54 -18.09 -14.43
CA GLU A 163 -2.13 -18.50 -14.37
C GLU A 163 -1.23 -17.27 -14.33
N ILE A 164 -0.93 -16.79 -13.12
CA ILE A 164 0.33 -16.09 -12.87
C ILE A 164 1.42 -17.12 -13.13
N ALA A 165 2.37 -16.81 -14.03
CA ALA A 165 3.46 -17.69 -14.47
C ALA A 165 3.90 -18.68 -13.39
N GLU A 166 3.81 -19.98 -13.69
CA GLU A 166 4.17 -21.07 -12.77
C GLU A 166 5.65 -20.99 -12.37
N GLN A 167 5.92 -20.30 -11.27
CA GLN A 167 7.21 -20.34 -10.61
C GLN A 167 7.13 -21.24 -9.38
N ASP A 168 7.99 -22.26 -9.34
CA ASP A 168 8.12 -23.14 -8.20
C ASP A 168 8.77 -22.40 -7.02
N TYR A 169 8.13 -22.45 -5.85
CA TYR A 169 8.63 -21.84 -4.61
C TYR A 169 9.08 -22.90 -3.61
N GLY A 170 10.11 -22.58 -2.83
CA GLY A 170 10.75 -23.46 -1.86
C GLY A 170 12.15 -23.88 -2.30
N LEU A 171 12.60 -25.04 -1.82
CA LEU A 171 13.91 -25.57 -2.14
C LEU A 171 13.85 -26.46 -3.39
N ILE A 172 14.63 -26.13 -4.41
CA ILE A 172 14.62 -26.74 -5.74
C ILE A 172 15.98 -27.35 -6.03
N CYS A 173 16.01 -28.58 -6.53
CA CYS A 173 17.20 -29.21 -7.07
C CYS A 173 17.57 -28.58 -8.42
N SER A 174 18.67 -27.82 -8.46
CA SER A 174 19.10 -27.04 -9.62
C SER A 174 19.30 -27.88 -10.90
N SER A 175 19.72 -29.13 -10.78
CA SER A 175 19.98 -30.01 -11.92
C SER A 175 18.73 -30.69 -12.50
N SER A 176 17.69 -30.88 -11.69
CA SER A 176 16.48 -31.61 -12.10
C SER A 176 15.22 -30.74 -12.15
N GLY A 177 15.28 -29.51 -11.61
CA GLY A 177 14.12 -28.65 -11.41
C GLY A 177 13.13 -29.21 -10.37
N LYS A 178 13.41 -30.35 -9.75
CA LYS A 178 12.51 -30.98 -8.79
C LYS A 178 12.62 -30.30 -7.44
N LEU A 179 11.48 -29.96 -6.87
CA LEU A 179 11.37 -29.46 -5.52
C LEU A 179 11.74 -30.55 -4.48
N VAL A 180 12.37 -30.12 -3.40
CA VAL A 180 12.80 -30.95 -2.26
C VAL A 180 11.67 -30.94 -1.22
N PRO A 181 11.21 -32.11 -0.72
CA PRO A 181 10.10 -32.19 0.23
C PRO A 181 10.28 -31.30 1.47
N LEU A 182 9.24 -30.52 1.80
CA LEU A 182 9.14 -29.73 3.01
C LEU A 182 8.51 -30.59 4.11
N LYS A 183 9.14 -30.68 5.29
CA LYS A 183 8.62 -31.43 6.44
C LYS A 183 7.93 -30.54 7.47
N LEU A 184 8.51 -29.38 7.74
CA LEU A 184 8.06 -28.48 8.79
C LEU A 184 8.12 -27.03 8.32
N PHE A 185 7.07 -26.28 8.64
CA PHE A 185 6.98 -24.86 8.41
C PHE A 185 6.54 -24.14 9.68
N HIS A 186 7.47 -23.42 10.31
CA HIS A 186 7.20 -22.67 11.54
C HIS A 186 7.36 -21.18 11.30
N ILE A 187 6.40 -20.39 11.76
CA ILE A 187 6.41 -18.94 11.61
C ILE A 187 6.26 -18.27 12.97
N ARG A 188 7.08 -17.24 13.17
CA ARG A 188 6.96 -16.28 14.25
C ARG A 188 6.77 -14.89 13.64
N ALA A 189 5.69 -14.23 14.00
CA ALA A 189 5.44 -12.84 13.60
C ALA A 189 5.45 -11.91 14.81
N GLN A 190 6.06 -10.75 14.67
CA GLN A 190 5.95 -9.64 15.60
C GLN A 190 5.24 -8.50 14.89
N ILE A 191 3.97 -8.31 15.22
CA ILE A 191 3.14 -7.26 14.64
C ILE A 191 3.15 -6.07 15.60
N VAL A 192 3.61 -4.93 15.10
CA VAL A 192 3.55 -3.66 15.81
C VAL A 192 2.80 -2.68 14.93
N ASP A 193 1.58 -2.34 15.36
CA ASP A 193 0.70 -1.49 14.58
C ASP A 193 0.45 -2.04 13.15
N ILE A 194 0.92 -1.34 12.11
CA ILE A 194 0.80 -1.73 10.70
C ILE A 194 2.07 -2.36 10.14
N THR A 195 3.08 -2.63 10.97
CA THR A 195 4.30 -3.30 10.52
C THR A 195 4.39 -4.69 11.12
N VAL A 196 5.07 -5.58 10.41
CA VAL A 196 5.37 -6.93 10.88
C VAL A 196 6.81 -7.29 10.61
N GLU A 197 7.47 -7.86 11.61
CA GLU A 197 8.66 -8.69 11.41
C GLU A 197 8.22 -10.15 11.39
N VAL A 198 8.63 -10.89 10.37
CA VAL A 198 8.35 -12.32 10.25
C VAL A 198 9.65 -13.09 10.23
N VAL A 199 9.77 -14.07 11.13
CA VAL A 199 10.81 -15.09 11.11
C VAL A 199 10.16 -16.42 10.77
N LEU A 200 10.50 -16.96 9.60
CA LEU A 200 10.05 -18.28 9.17
C LEU A 200 11.19 -19.30 9.24
N TYR A 201 10.82 -20.55 9.50
CA TYR A 201 11.69 -21.71 9.53
C TYR A 201 11.07 -22.80 8.66
N GLN A 202 11.82 -23.26 7.66
CA GLN A 202 11.41 -24.35 6.78
C GLN A 202 12.44 -25.47 6.84
N VAL A 203 11.98 -26.69 7.11
CA VAL A 203 12.84 -27.88 7.17
C VAL A 203 12.60 -28.72 5.94
N TYR A 204 13.61 -28.84 5.09
CA TYR A 204 13.57 -29.65 3.87
C TYR A 204 14.42 -30.90 4.04
N HIS A 205 14.03 -32.01 3.40
CA HIS A 205 14.76 -33.27 3.46
C HIS A 205 15.09 -33.79 2.06
N ASN A 206 16.38 -34.01 1.78
CA ASN A 206 16.80 -34.66 0.55
C ASN A 206 16.53 -36.18 0.65
N THR A 207 15.43 -36.64 0.07
CA THR A 207 15.06 -38.06 0.05
C THR A 207 15.88 -38.90 -0.93
N SER A 208 16.67 -38.28 -1.80
CA SER A 208 17.46 -39.00 -2.79
C SER A 208 18.73 -39.61 -2.19
N SER A 209 19.21 -40.68 -2.83
CA SER A 209 20.44 -41.38 -2.46
C SER A 209 21.72 -40.68 -2.95
N ILE A 210 21.59 -39.51 -3.58
CA ILE A 210 22.71 -38.72 -4.10
C ILE A 210 22.68 -37.29 -3.54
N PRO A 211 23.84 -36.62 -3.42
CA PRO A 211 23.88 -35.20 -3.10
C PRO A 211 23.22 -34.40 -4.22
N ILE A 212 22.49 -33.34 -3.86
CA ILE A 212 21.81 -32.44 -4.79
C ILE A 212 22.33 -31.02 -4.64
N GLU A 213 22.46 -30.30 -5.74
CA GLU A 213 22.65 -28.85 -5.69
C GLU A 213 21.29 -28.17 -5.55
N ALA A 214 21.12 -27.34 -4.54
CA ALA A 214 19.84 -26.73 -4.20
C ALA A 214 19.86 -25.19 -4.39
N LYS A 215 18.78 -24.67 -5.00
CA LYS A 215 18.39 -23.26 -5.04
C LYS A 215 17.16 -23.10 -4.17
N TYR A 216 17.08 -22.02 -3.41
CA TYR A 216 15.91 -21.69 -2.61
C TYR A 216 15.22 -20.45 -3.19
N VAL A 217 13.90 -20.50 -3.34
CA VAL A 217 13.07 -19.45 -3.93
C VAL A 217 11.91 -19.13 -3.00
N PHE A 218 11.68 -17.86 -2.68
CA PHE A 218 10.65 -17.41 -1.76
C PHE A 218 9.89 -16.20 -2.32
N PRO A 219 8.55 -16.24 -2.38
CA PRO A 219 7.77 -15.11 -2.84
C PRO A 219 7.72 -14.02 -1.75
N LEU A 220 7.82 -12.77 -2.17
CA LEU A 220 7.72 -11.58 -1.33
C LEU A 220 6.56 -10.72 -1.83
N HIS A 221 5.80 -10.16 -0.88
CA HIS A 221 4.84 -9.10 -1.20
C HIS A 221 5.59 -7.81 -1.58
N GLU A 222 4.96 -6.95 -2.37
CA GLU A 222 5.54 -5.67 -2.83
C GLU A 222 6.04 -4.78 -1.68
N ASN A 223 5.36 -4.85 -0.53
CA ASN A 223 5.68 -4.05 0.66
C ASN A 223 6.54 -4.82 1.67
N SER A 224 7.32 -5.81 1.23
CA SER A 224 8.17 -6.63 2.10
C SER A 224 9.64 -6.58 1.72
N THR A 225 10.52 -6.70 2.71
CA THR A 225 11.98 -6.67 2.53
C THR A 225 12.64 -7.75 3.39
N VAL A 226 13.44 -8.61 2.76
CA VAL A 226 14.26 -9.61 3.46
C VAL A 226 15.44 -8.91 4.14
N CYS A 227 15.52 -9.07 5.45
CA CYS A 227 16.59 -8.52 6.28
C CYS A 227 17.51 -9.60 6.88
N GLY A 228 17.15 -10.89 6.78
CA GLY A 228 17.98 -11.98 7.25
C GLY A 228 17.73 -13.29 6.50
N PHE A 229 18.80 -14.04 6.25
CA PHE A 229 18.76 -15.38 5.66
C PHE A 229 19.82 -16.28 6.30
N GLU A 230 19.42 -17.47 6.73
CA GLU A 230 20.34 -18.51 7.18
C GLU A 230 19.92 -19.89 6.62
N ALA A 231 20.89 -20.68 6.16
CA ALA A 231 20.68 -22.08 5.79
C ALA A 231 21.59 -22.97 6.64
N HIS A 232 21.00 -23.88 7.42
CA HIS A 232 21.71 -24.79 8.30
C HIS A 232 21.72 -26.18 7.67
N ILE A 233 22.89 -26.65 7.24
CA ILE A 233 23.10 -27.94 6.59
C ILE A 233 24.14 -28.70 7.42
N ASN A 234 23.71 -29.72 8.16
CA ASN A 234 24.57 -30.47 9.08
C ASN A 234 25.30 -29.54 10.08
N ASN A 235 26.64 -29.53 10.04
CA ASN A 235 27.48 -28.68 10.90
C ASN A 235 27.84 -27.34 10.24
N LYS A 236 27.30 -27.05 9.05
CA LYS A 236 27.57 -25.82 8.29
C LYS A 236 26.38 -24.88 8.39
N VAL A 237 26.65 -23.64 8.77
CA VAL A 237 25.66 -22.55 8.74
C VAL A 237 26.08 -21.55 7.67
N ILE A 238 25.22 -21.38 6.67
CA ILE A 238 25.36 -20.36 5.63
C ILE A 238 24.54 -19.15 6.12
N LYS A 239 25.18 -17.98 6.23
CA LYS A 239 24.50 -16.73 6.59
C LYS A 239 24.57 -15.76 5.41
N GLY A 240 23.43 -15.20 5.03
CA GLY A 240 23.37 -14.11 4.08
C GLY A 240 23.96 -12.84 4.70
N VAL A 241 24.87 -12.19 3.98
CA VAL A 241 25.42 -10.88 4.37
C VAL A 241 24.96 -9.86 3.36
N VAL A 242 24.21 -8.87 3.82
CA VAL A 242 23.74 -7.77 2.97
C VAL A 242 24.94 -6.88 2.62
N LYS A 243 25.12 -6.65 1.32
CA LYS A 243 26.17 -5.79 0.77
C LYS A 243 25.59 -4.90 -0.33
N GLU A 244 26.29 -3.81 -0.61
CA GLU A 244 26.00 -2.97 -1.77
C GLU A 244 26.05 -3.82 -3.06
N LYS A 245 25.09 -3.59 -3.96
CA LYS A 245 24.79 -4.50 -5.08
C LYS A 245 26.01 -4.77 -5.97
N GLU A 246 26.77 -3.73 -6.31
CA GLU A 246 27.93 -3.88 -7.19
C GLU A 246 29.13 -4.48 -6.45
N GLN A 247 29.30 -4.16 -5.17
CA GLN A 247 30.26 -4.86 -4.31
C GLN A 247 29.98 -6.37 -4.24
N ALA A 248 28.74 -6.78 -3.97
CA ALA A 248 28.35 -8.18 -3.87
C ALA A 248 28.65 -8.97 -5.16
N LYS A 249 28.34 -8.39 -6.33
CA LYS A 249 28.62 -9.00 -7.64
C LYS A 249 30.12 -9.15 -7.92
N ARG A 250 30.96 -8.19 -7.51
CA ARG A 250 32.41 -8.27 -7.68
C ARG A 250 33.00 -9.38 -6.84
N GLU A 251 32.73 -9.38 -5.54
CA GLU A 251 33.24 -10.41 -4.63
C GLU A 251 32.80 -11.82 -5.03
N TYR A 252 31.56 -11.96 -5.53
CA TYR A 252 31.09 -13.23 -6.06
C TYR A 252 31.92 -13.73 -7.25
N ARG A 253 32.14 -12.88 -8.27
CA ARG A 253 32.93 -13.25 -9.46
C ARG A 253 34.34 -13.68 -9.08
N GLU A 254 34.98 -12.93 -8.19
CA GLU A 254 36.32 -13.26 -7.69
C GLU A 254 36.34 -14.59 -6.92
N ALA A 255 35.29 -14.91 -6.17
CA ALA A 255 35.21 -16.16 -5.42
C ALA A 255 35.02 -17.37 -6.35
N ILE A 256 34.22 -17.23 -7.42
CA ILE A 256 34.08 -18.26 -8.46
C ILE A 256 35.41 -18.49 -9.19
N GLU A 257 36.12 -17.42 -9.57
CA GLU A 257 37.44 -17.51 -10.20
C GLU A 257 38.47 -18.23 -9.31
N LYS A 258 38.37 -18.06 -7.99
CA LYS A 258 39.22 -18.73 -6.99
C LYS A 258 38.78 -20.16 -6.65
N GLY A 259 37.75 -20.69 -7.31
CA GLY A 259 37.24 -22.05 -7.08
C GLY A 259 36.49 -22.22 -5.74
N HIS A 260 36.12 -21.13 -5.08
CA HIS A 260 35.27 -21.19 -3.89
C HIS A 260 33.81 -21.28 -4.33
N GLY A 261 33.05 -22.21 -3.73
CA GLY A 261 31.60 -22.31 -3.92
C GLY A 261 30.91 -21.08 -3.36
N ALA A 262 30.81 -20.03 -4.16
CA ALA A 262 30.17 -18.78 -3.80
C ALA A 262 28.66 -18.91 -4.00
N TYR A 263 27.89 -18.50 -2.99
CA TYR A 263 26.43 -18.52 -3.03
C TYR A 263 25.95 -17.15 -3.50
N LEU A 264 25.48 -17.05 -4.75
CA LEU A 264 24.89 -15.81 -5.24
C LEU A 264 23.46 -15.67 -4.73
N MET A 265 23.14 -14.48 -4.21
CA MET A 265 21.77 -14.02 -3.98
C MET A 265 21.31 -13.26 -5.22
N HIS A 266 20.23 -13.71 -5.85
CA HIS A 266 19.66 -13.06 -7.03
C HIS A 266 18.18 -12.75 -6.78
N GLN A 267 17.84 -11.47 -6.72
CA GLN A 267 16.46 -10.99 -6.86
C GLN A 267 16.22 -10.84 -8.37
N GLU A 268 15.63 -11.88 -8.97
CA GLU A 268 15.34 -11.96 -10.41
C GLU A 268 14.19 -10.98 -10.78
N GLU A 269 13.27 -10.70 -9.85
CA GLU A 269 12.09 -9.82 -10.04
C GLU A 269 11.71 -9.11 -8.72
N ALA A 270 10.91 -8.04 -8.79
CA ALA A 270 10.55 -7.19 -7.63
C ALA A 270 9.89 -7.95 -6.45
N GLN A 271 9.35 -9.15 -6.70
CA GLN A 271 8.53 -9.92 -5.76
C GLN A 271 9.08 -11.33 -5.47
N VAL A 272 10.30 -11.67 -5.90
CA VAL A 272 10.88 -13.02 -5.69
C VAL A 272 12.28 -12.95 -5.11
N PHE A 273 12.47 -13.61 -3.97
CA PHE A 273 13.76 -13.79 -3.32
C PHE A 273 14.36 -15.15 -3.68
N SER A 274 15.58 -15.16 -4.23
CA SER A 274 16.24 -16.41 -4.63
C SER A 274 17.70 -16.47 -4.17
N VAL A 275 18.09 -17.63 -3.61
CA VAL A 275 19.43 -17.87 -3.05
C VAL A 275 19.92 -19.28 -3.41
N ALA A 276 21.14 -19.40 -3.91
CA ALA A 276 21.80 -20.70 -4.02
C ALA A 276 22.17 -21.22 -2.63
N VAL A 277 21.70 -22.42 -2.27
CA VAL A 277 22.02 -23.12 -1.01
C VAL A 277 23.20 -24.10 -1.22
N GLY A 278 23.37 -24.58 -2.46
CA GLY A 278 24.44 -25.47 -2.93
C GLY A 278 24.24 -26.93 -2.54
N ASN A 279 25.35 -27.63 -2.28
CA ASN A 279 25.34 -29.07 -2.10
C ASN A 279 24.64 -29.51 -0.80
N LEU A 280 23.46 -30.11 -0.93
CA LEU A 280 22.70 -30.78 0.11
C LEU A 280 22.95 -32.30 0.00
N PRO A 281 23.62 -32.93 1.00
CA PRO A 281 23.94 -34.36 0.95
C PRO A 281 22.70 -35.28 0.91
N ALA A 282 22.91 -36.52 0.46
CA ALA A 282 21.88 -37.56 0.41
C ALA A 282 21.32 -37.86 1.80
N HIS A 283 19.99 -37.93 1.95
CA HIS A 283 19.31 -38.20 3.23
C HIS A 283 19.57 -37.19 4.35
N ASN A 284 20.01 -35.98 4.01
CA ASN A 284 20.23 -34.90 4.97
C ASN A 284 19.12 -33.85 4.91
N GLU A 285 18.98 -33.13 6.02
CA GLU A 285 18.04 -32.02 6.16
C GLU A 285 18.75 -30.68 6.04
N VAL A 286 18.01 -29.69 5.56
CA VAL A 286 18.39 -28.28 5.63
C VAL A 286 17.30 -27.49 6.32
N ILE A 287 17.71 -26.63 7.25
CA ILE A 287 16.81 -25.67 7.90
C ILE A 287 17.06 -24.30 7.27
N ILE A 288 16.08 -23.81 6.55
CA ILE A 288 16.05 -22.45 6.01
C ILE A 288 15.38 -21.54 7.02
N LYS A 289 16.06 -20.47 7.42
CA LYS A 289 15.52 -19.40 8.26
C LYS A 289 15.54 -18.10 7.47
N ILE A 290 14.38 -17.46 7.35
CA ILE A 290 14.26 -16.14 6.70
C ILE A 290 13.67 -15.18 7.69
N THR A 291 14.21 -13.97 7.70
CA THR A 291 13.67 -12.83 8.43
C THR A 291 13.35 -11.76 7.41
N TYR A 292 12.10 -11.30 7.40
CA TYR A 292 11.67 -10.20 6.57
C TYR A 292 10.76 -9.27 7.37
N VAL A 293 10.74 -8.01 6.95
CA VAL A 293 9.81 -7.00 7.46
C VAL A 293 8.81 -6.63 6.38
N ALA A 294 7.59 -6.28 6.76
CA ALA A 294 6.58 -5.82 5.82
C ALA A 294 5.63 -4.78 6.44
N GLU A 295 5.06 -3.93 5.60
CA GLU A 295 3.87 -3.13 5.92
C GLU A 295 2.61 -3.94 5.66
N LEU A 296 1.66 -3.91 6.60
CA LEU A 296 0.40 -4.62 6.57
C LEU A 296 -0.68 -3.77 5.88
N GLU A 297 -1.52 -4.44 5.12
CA GLU A 297 -2.65 -3.81 4.45
C GLU A 297 -3.81 -3.55 5.42
N ILE A 298 -4.56 -2.49 5.15
CA ILE A 298 -5.82 -2.20 5.85
C ILE A 298 -6.97 -2.42 4.88
N GLU A 299 -7.88 -3.32 5.25
CA GLU A 299 -9.06 -3.64 4.48
C GLU A 299 -10.31 -3.49 5.32
N ASN A 300 -11.26 -2.69 4.86
CA ASN A 300 -12.52 -2.44 5.58
C ASN A 300 -12.33 -1.99 7.04
N GLY A 301 -11.20 -1.35 7.35
CA GLY A 301 -10.83 -0.90 8.70
C GLY A 301 -10.10 -1.93 9.58
N ASP A 302 -9.87 -3.15 9.07
CA ASP A 302 -9.09 -4.19 9.73
C ASP A 302 -7.65 -4.20 9.20
N ILE A 303 -6.69 -4.38 10.09
CA ILE A 303 -5.29 -4.65 9.71
C ILE A 303 -5.20 -6.14 9.37
N ILE A 304 -4.73 -6.45 8.17
CA ILE A 304 -4.69 -7.82 7.64
C ILE A 304 -3.26 -8.30 7.50
N PHE A 305 -2.93 -9.42 8.14
CA PHE A 305 -1.73 -10.20 7.85
C PHE A 305 -2.11 -11.42 7.02
N ARG A 306 -1.48 -11.55 5.85
CA ARG A 306 -1.69 -12.68 4.94
C ARG A 306 -0.41 -13.48 4.77
N LEU A 307 -0.58 -14.79 4.72
CA LEU A 307 0.47 -15.75 4.44
C LEU A 307 -0.05 -16.74 3.39
N PRO A 308 0.36 -16.56 2.11
CA PRO A 308 0.00 -17.46 1.03
C PRO A 308 0.40 -18.93 1.25
N VAL A 309 -0.49 -19.86 0.91
CA VAL A 309 -0.30 -21.33 0.95
C VAL A 309 0.84 -21.80 0.09
N LYS A 310 1.08 -21.11 -1.02
CA LYS A 310 2.17 -21.44 -1.96
C LYS A 310 3.54 -21.49 -1.26
N MET A 311 3.67 -20.88 -0.08
CA MET A 311 4.87 -20.95 0.75
C MET A 311 5.01 -22.25 1.57
N ALA A 312 3.96 -23.06 1.72
CA ALA A 312 3.98 -24.32 2.46
C ALA A 312 3.50 -25.55 1.67
N SER A 313 2.52 -25.40 0.78
CA SER A 313 1.98 -26.50 0.00
C SER A 313 2.26 -26.27 -1.47
N TRP A 314 3.27 -26.96 -1.98
CA TRP A 314 3.44 -27.19 -3.41
C TRP A 314 3.28 -28.68 -3.75
N GLN A 315 3.09 -29.56 -2.75
CA GLN A 315 2.87 -31.00 -2.98
C GLN A 315 1.50 -31.33 -3.60
N SER A 316 0.53 -30.39 -3.62
CA SER A 316 -0.87 -30.74 -3.92
C SER A 316 -1.30 -30.64 -5.40
N LYS A 317 -0.54 -30.01 -6.30
CA LYS A 317 -1.02 -29.84 -7.71
C LYS A 317 -0.71 -31.01 -8.65
N LYS A 318 0.38 -31.77 -8.43
CA LYS A 318 0.69 -32.93 -9.28
C LYS A 318 -0.24 -34.14 -9.11
N ALA A 319 -1.08 -34.14 -8.08
CA ALA A 319 -2.06 -35.20 -7.84
C ALA A 319 -3.41 -34.96 -8.55
N VAL A 320 -3.70 -33.71 -8.96
CA VAL A 320 -5.03 -33.33 -9.49
C VAL A 320 -5.06 -33.32 -11.03
N GLU A 321 -3.92 -33.09 -11.69
CA GLU A 321 -3.88 -32.99 -13.17
C GLU A 321 -3.78 -34.32 -13.91
N THR A 322 -3.54 -35.44 -13.22
CA THR A 322 -3.50 -36.75 -13.89
C THR A 322 -4.88 -37.39 -13.82
N LYS A 323 -5.68 -37.24 -14.89
CA LYS A 323 -6.99 -37.88 -15.11
C LYS A 323 -6.93 -39.41 -15.26
N ASP A 324 -6.13 -40.10 -14.45
CA ASP A 324 -6.11 -41.56 -14.36
C ASP A 324 -6.21 -42.00 -12.89
N GLN A 325 -7.46 -42.13 -12.42
CA GLN A 325 -7.80 -42.61 -11.07
C GLN A 325 -7.40 -44.08 -10.80
N SER A 326 -6.65 -44.74 -11.70
CA SER A 326 -6.26 -46.15 -11.58
C SER A 326 -4.80 -46.37 -11.16
N ILE A 327 -3.95 -45.34 -11.17
CA ILE A 327 -2.51 -45.46 -10.79
C ILE A 327 -2.24 -44.97 -9.35
N LEU A 328 -3.21 -44.32 -8.70
CA LEU A 328 -3.09 -43.70 -7.36
C LEU A 328 -2.80 -44.68 -6.20
N ARG A 329 -2.71 -45.99 -6.43
CA ARG A 329 -2.32 -46.98 -5.40
C ARG A 329 -0.95 -47.63 -5.62
N SER A 330 -0.28 -47.35 -6.74
CA SER A 330 0.91 -48.12 -7.16
C SER A 330 2.23 -47.35 -7.06
N ILE A 331 2.16 -46.03 -6.86
CA ILE A 331 3.33 -45.21 -6.59
C ILE A 331 3.09 -44.65 -5.20
N GLY A 332 3.87 -45.11 -4.22
CA GLY A 332 3.80 -44.65 -2.85
C GLY A 332 4.14 -43.17 -2.74
N ILE A 333 3.19 -42.30 -3.11
CA ILE A 333 3.19 -40.90 -2.71
C ILE A 333 2.87 -40.94 -1.23
N VAL A 334 3.93 -40.96 -0.42
CA VAL A 334 3.81 -40.76 1.02
C VAL A 334 3.21 -39.37 1.18
N ASP A 335 1.98 -39.35 1.69
CA ASP A 335 1.25 -38.19 2.17
C ASP A 335 2.02 -37.62 3.39
N GLU A 336 3.20 -37.02 3.14
CA GLU A 336 4.00 -36.38 4.18
C GLU A 336 3.34 -35.06 4.55
N LYS A 337 2.44 -35.14 5.53
CA LYS A 337 1.80 -34.00 6.17
C LYS A 337 2.85 -32.97 6.60
N VAL A 338 2.89 -31.82 5.92
CA VAL A 338 3.71 -30.69 6.34
C VAL A 338 3.20 -30.19 7.70
N GLU A 339 4.05 -30.23 8.71
CA GLU A 339 3.71 -29.69 10.03
C GLU A 339 3.79 -28.16 9.96
N PHE A 340 2.64 -27.48 9.98
CA PHE A 340 2.58 -26.02 10.02
C PHE A 340 2.26 -25.51 11.43
N SER A 341 3.05 -24.54 11.88
CA SER A 341 2.80 -23.84 13.14
C SER A 341 3.06 -22.34 13.02
N PHE A 342 2.19 -21.55 13.62
CA PHE A 342 2.26 -20.09 13.59
C PHE A 342 2.10 -19.54 15.00
N LYS A 343 2.98 -18.59 15.35
CA LYS A 343 2.91 -17.83 16.58
C LYS A 343 3.06 -16.36 16.25
N ALA A 344 2.28 -15.50 16.90
CA ALA A 344 2.50 -14.06 16.79
C ALA A 344 2.36 -13.34 18.12
N SER A 345 3.21 -12.34 18.30
CA SER A 345 3.04 -11.29 19.30
C SER A 345 2.55 -10.02 18.60
N ILE A 346 1.50 -9.42 19.14
CA ILE A 346 0.81 -8.28 18.54
C ILE A 346 0.80 -7.16 19.56
N ARG A 347 1.27 -5.98 19.16
CA ARG A 347 1.21 -4.75 19.95
C ARG A 347 0.52 -3.67 19.12
N MET A 348 -0.54 -3.11 19.67
CA MET A 348 -1.36 -2.10 18.99
C MET A 348 -1.34 -0.79 19.77
N PRO A 349 -1.46 0.35 19.06
CA PRO A 349 -1.51 1.68 19.70
C PRO A 349 -2.85 1.91 20.40
N TYR A 350 -3.89 1.18 19.99
CA TYR A 350 -5.24 1.28 20.51
C TYR A 350 -5.81 -0.09 20.88
N LYS A 351 -6.96 -0.08 21.55
CA LYS A 351 -7.61 -1.29 22.03
C LYS A 351 -8.01 -2.19 20.86
N ILE A 352 -7.58 -3.45 20.94
CA ILE A 352 -7.96 -4.54 20.04
C ILE A 352 -9.40 -4.92 20.36
N VAL A 353 -10.30 -4.66 19.41
CA VAL A 353 -11.73 -4.99 19.51
C VAL A 353 -11.99 -6.41 19.01
N LYS A 354 -11.33 -6.79 17.92
CA LYS A 354 -11.47 -8.11 17.30
C LYS A 354 -10.11 -8.59 16.85
N LEU A 355 -9.86 -9.88 17.04
CA LEU A 355 -8.64 -10.55 16.63
C LEU A 355 -8.96 -11.99 16.27
N PHE A 356 -9.01 -12.32 15.00
CA PHE A 356 -9.41 -13.65 14.54
C PHE A 356 -8.78 -13.99 13.19
N SER A 357 -8.73 -15.28 12.89
CA SER A 357 -8.42 -15.75 11.54
C SER A 357 -9.71 -16.33 10.94
N PRO A 358 -10.13 -15.89 9.74
CA PRO A 358 -11.26 -16.51 9.05
C PRO A 358 -10.90 -17.90 8.51
N THR A 359 -9.62 -18.20 8.30
CA THR A 359 -9.16 -19.45 7.68
C THR A 359 -8.71 -20.50 8.69
N HIS A 360 -8.20 -20.09 9.87
CA HIS A 360 -7.64 -21.02 10.84
C HIS A 360 -8.10 -20.74 12.27
N ARG A 361 -8.09 -21.79 13.10
CA ARG A 361 -8.45 -21.68 14.52
C ARG A 361 -7.24 -21.23 15.35
N LEU A 362 -7.46 -20.24 16.21
CA LEU A 362 -6.41 -19.61 17.03
C LEU A 362 -6.65 -19.82 18.53
N ARG A 363 -5.59 -20.10 19.27
CA ARG A 363 -5.48 -19.87 20.70
C ARG A 363 -4.94 -18.46 20.90
N ARG A 364 -5.59 -17.68 21.76
CA ARG A 364 -5.22 -16.28 22.02
C ARG A 364 -5.21 -15.94 23.50
N LYS A 365 -4.24 -15.12 23.89
CA LYS A 365 -4.23 -14.37 25.15
C LYS A 365 -4.24 -12.90 24.78
N LEU A 366 -5.21 -12.15 25.29
CA LEU A 366 -5.49 -10.77 24.89
C LEU A 366 -5.56 -9.88 26.13
N THR A 367 -4.88 -8.74 26.08
CA THR A 367 -5.15 -7.55 26.88
C THR A 367 -5.65 -6.44 25.95
N ASP A 368 -5.88 -5.22 26.44
CA ASP A 368 -6.42 -4.16 25.60
C ASP A 368 -5.56 -3.90 24.34
N CYS A 369 -4.24 -3.79 24.47
CA CYS A 369 -3.36 -3.41 23.35
C CYS A 369 -2.33 -4.49 22.97
N ILE A 370 -2.30 -5.62 23.67
CA ILE A 370 -1.32 -6.69 23.43
C ILE A 370 -2.04 -8.01 23.25
N ALA A 371 -1.64 -8.77 22.23
CA ALA A 371 -2.10 -10.13 22.04
C ALA A 371 -0.94 -11.09 21.80
N MET A 372 -1.10 -12.31 22.28
CA MET A 372 -0.30 -13.45 21.86
C MET A 372 -1.23 -14.47 21.24
N ILE A 373 -0.93 -14.88 20.01
CA ILE A 373 -1.70 -15.87 19.28
C ILE A 373 -0.83 -17.05 18.84
N GLU A 374 -1.46 -18.20 18.75
CA GLU A 374 -0.87 -19.44 18.27
C GLU A 374 -1.95 -20.25 17.55
N LEU A 375 -1.59 -20.94 16.48
CA LEU A 375 -2.49 -21.91 15.83
C LEU A 375 -2.85 -23.05 16.79
N VAL A 376 -4.11 -23.48 16.73
CA VAL A 376 -4.57 -24.66 17.48
C VAL A 376 -4.27 -25.90 16.67
N ASP A 377 -3.52 -26.82 17.27
CA ASP A 377 -3.05 -28.08 16.67
C ASP A 377 -2.17 -27.90 15.43
N ASN A 378 -1.40 -28.92 15.07
CA ASN A 378 -0.60 -28.91 13.84
C ASN A 378 -1.55 -29.08 12.64
N VAL A 379 -1.99 -27.95 12.08
CA VAL A 379 -2.92 -27.91 10.95
C VAL A 379 -2.15 -28.08 9.65
N LEU A 380 -2.71 -28.80 8.68
CA LEU A 380 -2.20 -28.81 7.32
C LEU A 380 -2.47 -27.44 6.69
N LEU A 381 -1.45 -26.79 6.12
CA LEU A 381 -1.67 -25.55 5.39
C LEU A 381 -2.22 -25.88 4.00
N ASP A 382 -3.54 -25.95 3.89
CA ASP A 382 -4.30 -26.21 2.66
C ASP A 382 -4.88 -24.94 2.01
N GLN A 383 -5.03 -23.87 2.80
CA GLN A 383 -5.53 -22.56 2.38
C GLN A 383 -4.77 -21.39 3.06
N ASP A 384 -4.87 -20.18 2.51
CA ASP A 384 -4.05 -19.04 2.94
C ASP A 384 -4.31 -18.74 4.42
N PHE A 385 -3.25 -18.49 5.19
CA PHE A 385 -3.42 -18.05 6.56
C PHE A 385 -3.69 -16.54 6.56
N ILE A 386 -4.85 -16.16 7.06
CA ILE A 386 -5.29 -14.75 7.15
C ILE A 386 -5.52 -14.44 8.63
N LEU A 387 -4.95 -13.34 9.11
CA LEU A 387 -5.21 -12.80 10.43
C LEU A 387 -5.80 -11.39 10.28
N SER A 388 -6.98 -11.17 10.85
CA SER A 388 -7.65 -9.88 10.89
C SER A 388 -7.61 -9.30 12.31
N ILE A 389 -7.22 -8.02 12.39
CA ILE A 389 -7.11 -7.26 13.63
C ILE A 389 -7.93 -5.97 13.50
N THR A 390 -8.97 -5.85 14.30
CA THR A 390 -9.82 -4.65 14.37
C THR A 390 -9.48 -3.83 15.60
N LEU A 391 -9.22 -2.54 15.43
CA LEU A 391 -9.00 -1.58 16.52
C LEU A 391 -10.27 -0.78 16.80
N ASN A 392 -10.39 -0.20 18.00
CA ASN A 392 -11.50 0.71 18.33
C ASN A 392 -11.37 2.09 17.66
N SER A 393 -10.17 2.47 17.22
CA SER A 393 -9.89 3.76 16.61
C SER A 393 -8.80 3.66 15.53
N PRO A 394 -9.00 2.83 14.48
CA PRO A 394 -7.95 2.54 13.49
C PRO A 394 -7.55 3.77 12.65
N ASN A 395 -8.46 4.73 12.50
CA ASN A 395 -8.32 5.88 11.61
C ASN A 395 -7.73 7.13 12.28
N LEU A 396 -7.47 7.11 13.59
CA LEU A 396 -6.84 8.24 14.25
C LEU A 396 -5.37 8.34 13.80
N PRO A 397 -4.91 9.54 13.36
CA PRO A 397 -3.50 9.80 13.12
C PRO A 397 -2.70 9.45 14.37
N ARG A 398 -1.58 8.76 14.19
CA ARG A 398 -0.73 8.35 15.30
C ARG A 398 0.73 8.35 14.89
N ILE A 399 1.60 8.56 15.87
CA ILE A 399 3.04 8.44 15.73
C ILE A 399 3.52 7.33 16.66
N SER A 400 4.40 6.47 16.15
CA SER A 400 5.14 5.50 16.93
C SER A 400 6.63 5.86 16.89
N ASN A 401 7.31 5.69 18.01
CA ASN A 401 8.73 5.94 18.14
C ASN A 401 9.45 4.65 18.58
N GLU A 402 10.52 4.30 17.88
CA GLU A 402 11.44 3.23 18.26
C GLU A 402 12.81 3.85 18.50
N THR A 403 13.44 3.49 19.63
CA THR A 403 14.78 3.97 19.98
C THR A 403 15.70 2.77 20.04
N LEU A 404 16.68 2.73 19.15
CA LEU A 404 17.74 1.73 19.21
C LEU A 404 18.79 2.20 20.21
N SER A 405 18.92 1.44 21.30
CA SER A 405 20.05 1.55 22.23
C SER A 405 21.07 0.51 21.78
N LEU A 406 22.22 0.94 21.25
CA LEU A 406 23.31 0.01 20.97
C LEU A 406 24.05 -0.24 22.29
N ASP A 407 23.86 -1.42 22.88
CA ASP A 407 24.68 -1.86 24.00
C ASP A 407 26.08 -2.18 23.47
N ASP A 408 27.05 -1.28 23.69
CA ASP A 408 28.47 -1.47 23.40
C ASP A 408 29.05 -2.65 24.19
N ASN A 409 28.91 -3.87 23.66
CA ASN A 409 29.63 -5.05 24.15
C ASN A 409 30.96 -5.30 23.41
N SER A 410 31.38 -4.40 22.50
CA SER A 410 32.75 -4.38 22.00
C SER A 410 33.60 -3.51 22.94
N GLY A 411 34.51 -4.14 23.69
CA GLY A 411 35.41 -3.51 24.66
C GLY A 411 36.47 -2.57 24.06
N THR A 412 36.06 -1.65 23.21
CA THR A 412 36.87 -0.56 22.65
C THR A 412 36.37 0.75 23.24
N THR A 413 37.24 1.39 24.01
CA THR A 413 37.02 2.63 24.76
C THR A 413 37.00 3.88 23.88
N ASP A 414 36.12 3.92 22.88
CA ASP A 414 35.87 5.15 22.08
C ASP A 414 34.52 5.76 22.49
N THR A 415 34.55 6.47 23.62
CA THR A 415 33.40 7.12 24.27
C THR A 415 32.88 8.39 23.57
N SER A 416 32.85 8.46 22.24
CA SER A 416 32.40 9.68 21.54
C SER A 416 31.25 9.52 20.55
N ASN A 417 30.66 8.34 20.37
CA ASN A 417 29.57 8.18 19.41
C ASN A 417 28.53 7.13 19.84
N ASN A 418 27.96 7.30 21.03
CA ASN A 418 26.76 6.57 21.43
C ASN A 418 25.54 7.20 20.71
N HIS A 419 25.41 6.92 19.42
CA HIS A 419 24.29 7.40 18.62
C HIS A 419 23.05 6.56 18.93
N ASN A 420 22.23 7.01 19.90
CA ASN A 420 20.85 6.55 20.01
C ASN A 420 20.13 6.90 18.71
N SER A 421 20.00 5.94 17.81
CA SER A 421 19.22 6.12 16.58
C SER A 421 17.74 6.04 16.94
N GLN A 422 17.00 7.07 16.58
CA GLN A 422 15.55 7.12 16.74
C GLN A 422 14.89 6.98 15.38
N ALA A 423 13.87 6.14 15.31
CA ALA A 423 12.99 6.03 14.16
C ALA A 423 11.57 6.40 14.59
N CYS A 424 10.91 7.23 13.80
CA CYS A 424 9.51 7.60 14.00
C CYS A 424 8.70 7.17 12.79
N MET A 425 7.56 6.50 13.03
CA MET A 425 6.59 6.16 12.00
C MET A 425 5.30 6.92 12.26
N LEU A 426 4.91 7.76 11.30
CA LEU A 426 3.63 8.45 11.27
C LEU A 426 2.64 7.59 10.48
N THR A 427 1.54 7.20 11.13
CA THR A 427 0.51 6.36 10.54
C THR A 427 -0.79 7.13 10.41
N PHE A 428 -1.27 7.29 9.18
CA PHE A 428 -2.48 8.04 8.85
C PHE A 428 -3.33 7.29 7.82
N TYR A 429 -4.41 6.67 8.30
CA TYR A 429 -5.41 6.02 7.45
C TYR A 429 -6.77 6.65 7.70
N PRO A 430 -7.07 7.80 7.08
CA PRO A 430 -8.35 8.45 7.26
C PRO A 430 -9.45 7.54 6.74
N ARG A 431 -10.56 7.46 7.49
CA ARG A 431 -11.80 6.98 6.90
C ARG A 431 -12.33 8.13 6.09
N PHE A 432 -12.29 8.02 4.78
CA PHE A 432 -13.07 8.89 3.93
C PHE A 432 -14.53 8.54 4.20
N GLU A 433 -15.26 9.46 4.81
CA GLU A 433 -16.71 9.41 4.72
C GLU A 433 -17.02 9.45 3.23
N THR A 434 -17.59 8.37 2.69
CA THR A 434 -18.26 8.46 1.40
C THR A 434 -19.25 9.60 1.57
N LEU A 435 -19.06 10.68 0.82
CA LEU A 435 -19.99 11.79 0.75
C LEU A 435 -21.30 11.23 0.19
N THR A 436 -22.08 10.52 0.99
CA THR A 436 -23.48 10.24 0.70
C THR A 436 -24.27 11.51 0.97
N ASN A 437 -23.84 12.62 0.37
CA ASN A 437 -24.78 13.63 -0.04
C ASN A 437 -25.61 12.92 -1.09
N SER A 438 -26.86 12.61 -0.77
CA SER A 438 -27.84 12.01 -1.68
C SER A 438 -28.21 12.91 -2.87
N ASN A 439 -27.32 13.84 -3.25
CA ASN A 439 -27.44 14.82 -4.32
C ASN A 439 -26.15 14.90 -5.17
N GLU A 440 -25.05 14.22 -4.82
CA GLU A 440 -23.85 14.21 -5.66
C GLU A 440 -24.05 13.25 -6.82
N GLN A 441 -24.07 13.80 -8.04
CA GLN A 441 -24.15 13.01 -9.25
C GLN A 441 -22.83 12.26 -9.47
N VAL A 442 -22.90 10.94 -9.45
CA VAL A 442 -21.78 10.05 -9.72
C VAL A 442 -21.92 9.53 -11.14
N GLU A 443 -20.89 9.72 -11.95
CA GLU A 443 -20.81 9.18 -13.31
C GLU A 443 -19.77 8.07 -13.37
N ILE A 444 -20.18 6.88 -13.81
CA ILE A 444 -19.34 5.68 -13.89
C ILE A 444 -19.23 5.25 -15.35
N ILE A 445 -18.07 5.48 -15.98
CA ILE A 445 -17.81 5.04 -17.35
C ILE A 445 -16.91 3.80 -17.32
N PHE A 446 -17.45 2.66 -17.75
CA PHE A 446 -16.67 1.46 -17.99
C PHE A 446 -16.02 1.54 -19.37
N ILE A 447 -14.69 1.55 -19.42
CA ILE A 447 -13.93 1.56 -20.67
C ILE A 447 -13.30 0.18 -20.84
N VAL A 448 -13.71 -0.56 -21.87
CA VAL A 448 -13.37 -1.97 -22.08
C VAL A 448 -12.54 -2.12 -23.36
N ASP A 449 -11.34 -2.68 -23.25
CA ASP A 449 -10.49 -2.99 -24.41
C ASP A 449 -11.05 -4.20 -25.16
N VAL A 450 -11.16 -4.07 -26.49
CA VAL A 450 -11.65 -5.11 -27.41
C VAL A 450 -10.68 -5.37 -28.56
N SER A 451 -9.41 -4.96 -28.40
CA SER A 451 -8.35 -5.17 -29.36
C SER A 451 -8.00 -6.66 -29.54
N ASN A 452 -7.28 -6.97 -30.62
CA ASN A 452 -6.89 -8.35 -30.96
C ASN A 452 -6.10 -9.08 -29.86
N SER A 453 -5.44 -8.36 -28.93
CA SER A 453 -4.77 -8.98 -27.78
C SER A 453 -5.75 -9.54 -26.74
N MET A 454 -7.01 -9.13 -26.77
CA MET A 454 -8.06 -9.62 -25.87
C MET A 454 -8.70 -10.93 -26.34
N ASP A 455 -8.24 -11.51 -27.45
CA ASP A 455 -8.80 -12.74 -27.99
C ASP A 455 -8.72 -13.93 -27.00
N GLY A 456 -9.64 -14.87 -27.14
CA GLY A 456 -9.74 -16.06 -26.31
C GLY A 456 -10.33 -15.81 -24.91
N SER A 457 -9.62 -16.23 -23.87
CA SER A 457 -10.10 -16.18 -22.48
C SER A 457 -10.17 -14.74 -21.92
N HIS A 458 -9.32 -13.82 -22.38
CA HIS A 458 -9.26 -12.45 -21.89
C HIS A 458 -10.56 -11.68 -22.13
N VAL A 459 -11.15 -11.76 -23.33
CA VAL A 459 -12.44 -11.12 -23.64
C VAL A 459 -13.59 -11.75 -22.86
N GLN A 460 -13.53 -13.06 -22.60
CA GLN A 460 -14.55 -13.73 -21.78
C GLN A 460 -14.49 -13.27 -20.32
N GLN A 461 -13.29 -13.13 -19.76
CA GLN A 461 -13.08 -12.58 -18.42
C GLN A 461 -13.51 -11.11 -18.34
N ALA A 462 -13.17 -10.29 -19.35
CA ALA A 462 -13.58 -8.90 -19.42
C ALA A 462 -15.13 -8.76 -19.46
N LYS A 463 -15.82 -9.62 -20.21
CA LYS A 463 -17.30 -9.70 -20.21
C LYS A 463 -17.84 -10.00 -18.82
N GLN A 464 -17.31 -11.03 -18.18
CA GLN A 464 -17.76 -11.46 -16.85
C GLN A 464 -17.56 -10.35 -15.82
N LEU A 465 -16.40 -9.70 -15.84
CA LEU A 465 -16.09 -8.61 -14.91
C LEU A 465 -16.99 -7.38 -15.14
N ALA A 466 -17.16 -6.96 -16.40
CA ALA A 466 -18.07 -5.87 -16.74
C ALA A 466 -19.52 -6.20 -16.33
N HIS A 467 -19.96 -7.44 -16.54
CA HIS A 467 -21.28 -7.89 -16.10
C HIS A 467 -21.42 -7.85 -14.57
N LEU A 468 -20.44 -8.35 -13.83
CA LEU A 468 -20.41 -8.31 -12.37
C LEU A 468 -20.47 -6.87 -11.83
N PHE A 469 -19.73 -5.94 -12.43
CA PHE A 469 -19.81 -4.54 -12.03
C PHE A 469 -21.20 -3.95 -12.29
N LEU A 470 -21.79 -4.19 -13.47
CA LEU A 470 -23.15 -3.74 -13.78
C LEU A 470 -24.20 -4.36 -12.85
N MET A 471 -24.01 -5.59 -12.36
CA MET A 471 -24.90 -6.21 -11.37
C MET A 471 -24.79 -5.61 -9.97
N ASN A 472 -23.62 -5.06 -9.62
CA ASN A 472 -23.38 -4.43 -8.34
C ASN A 472 -23.71 -2.93 -8.30
N LEU A 473 -24.06 -2.33 -9.45
CA LEU A 473 -24.64 -0.99 -9.47
C LEU A 473 -26.02 -1.01 -8.80
N LYS A 474 -26.23 -0.06 -7.89
CA LYS A 474 -27.50 0.08 -7.18
C LYS A 474 -28.59 0.52 -8.17
N VAL A 475 -29.57 -0.37 -8.39
CA VAL A 475 -30.68 -0.10 -9.32
C VAL A 475 -31.57 1.03 -8.79
N GLY A 476 -31.87 2.00 -9.65
CA GLY A 476 -32.75 3.12 -9.34
C GLY A 476 -32.11 4.19 -8.46
N ASP A 477 -30.77 4.28 -8.45
CA ASP A 477 -30.09 5.40 -7.81
C ASP A 477 -30.19 6.64 -8.71
N GLU A 478 -30.97 7.63 -8.29
CA GLU A 478 -31.29 8.84 -9.06
C GLU A 478 -30.07 9.74 -9.31
N ASN A 479 -28.99 9.56 -8.57
CA ASN A 479 -27.76 10.34 -8.74
C ASN A 479 -26.64 9.55 -9.41
N THR A 480 -26.84 8.29 -9.76
CA THR A 480 -25.81 7.49 -10.42
C THR A 480 -26.13 7.34 -11.90
N TYR A 481 -25.22 7.83 -12.73
CA TYR A 481 -25.22 7.67 -14.17
C TYR A 481 -24.07 6.76 -14.57
N PHE A 482 -24.25 6.00 -15.64
CA PHE A 482 -23.22 5.10 -16.11
C PHE A 482 -23.22 4.96 -17.62
N ASN A 483 -22.07 4.56 -18.17
CA ASN A 483 -21.95 4.18 -19.57
C ASN A 483 -20.94 3.04 -19.73
N VAL A 484 -21.03 2.32 -20.83
CA VAL A 484 -20.05 1.31 -21.24
C VAL A 484 -19.52 1.70 -22.60
N ILE A 485 -18.21 1.84 -22.70
CA ILE A 485 -17.49 2.19 -23.93
C ILE A 485 -16.51 1.07 -24.22
N THR A 486 -16.56 0.52 -25.43
CA THR A 486 -15.58 -0.44 -25.93
C THR A 486 -14.61 0.26 -26.87
N PHE A 487 -13.32 -0.06 -26.80
CA PHE A 487 -12.30 0.53 -27.68
C PHE A 487 -11.35 -0.52 -28.24
N GLY A 488 -10.95 -0.34 -29.49
CA GLY A 488 -9.97 -1.15 -30.21
C GLY A 488 -9.47 -0.39 -31.43
N SER A 489 -9.72 -0.91 -32.63
CA SER A 489 -9.52 -0.15 -33.88
C SER A 489 -10.55 0.97 -34.06
N ASP A 490 -11.77 0.73 -33.60
CA ASP A 490 -12.87 1.70 -33.51
C ASP A 490 -13.33 1.80 -32.04
N ASN A 491 -14.22 2.75 -31.74
CA ASN A 491 -14.92 2.81 -30.45
C ASN A 491 -16.43 2.67 -30.64
N ASP A 492 -17.07 2.04 -29.66
CA ASP A 492 -18.53 1.93 -29.59
C ASP A 492 -18.98 2.28 -28.17
N GLU A 493 -20.06 3.03 -28.06
CA GLU A 493 -20.63 3.46 -26.78
C GLU A 493 -22.04 2.87 -26.63
N CYS A 494 -22.34 2.30 -25.46
CA CYS A 494 -23.65 1.75 -25.16
C CYS A 494 -24.74 2.83 -25.15
N PHE A 495 -24.41 4.02 -24.66
CA PHE A 495 -25.28 5.18 -24.66
C PHE A 495 -24.51 6.41 -25.17
N PRO A 496 -25.14 7.31 -25.96
CA PRO A 496 -24.50 8.57 -26.39
C PRO A 496 -24.19 9.53 -25.24
N ILE A 497 -24.88 9.38 -24.10
CA ILE A 497 -24.70 10.13 -22.86
C ILE A 497 -24.90 9.12 -21.72
N PRO A 498 -24.13 9.20 -20.63
CA PRO A 498 -24.34 8.37 -19.44
C PRO A 498 -25.81 8.28 -19.03
N ALA A 499 -26.29 7.05 -18.87
CA ALA A 499 -27.68 6.76 -18.59
C ALA A 499 -27.88 6.51 -17.08
N PRO A 500 -29.05 6.84 -16.52
CA PRO A 500 -29.35 6.53 -15.12
C PRO A 500 -29.41 5.01 -14.90
N THR A 501 -29.13 4.57 -13.68
CA THR A 501 -29.10 3.15 -13.24
C THR A 501 -30.48 2.47 -13.17
N THR A 502 -31.37 2.72 -14.12
CA THR A 502 -32.66 2.02 -14.22
C THR A 502 -32.46 0.57 -14.63
N LYS A 503 -33.40 -0.30 -14.23
CA LYS A 503 -33.36 -1.73 -14.63
C LYS A 503 -33.27 -1.90 -16.15
N GLU A 504 -34.01 -1.10 -16.91
CA GLU A 504 -34.01 -1.13 -18.38
C GLU A 504 -32.63 -0.77 -18.96
N ASN A 505 -32.00 0.29 -18.46
CA ASN A 505 -30.69 0.73 -18.95
C ASN A 505 -29.60 -0.28 -18.55
N LEU A 506 -29.64 -0.81 -17.33
CA LEU A 506 -28.72 -1.86 -16.90
C LEU A 506 -28.87 -3.12 -17.77
N ASP A 507 -30.09 -3.52 -18.11
CA ASP A 507 -30.31 -4.66 -18.99
C ASP A 507 -29.81 -4.37 -20.42
N LYS A 508 -30.03 -3.16 -20.96
CA LYS A 508 -29.44 -2.73 -22.24
C LYS A 508 -27.91 -2.79 -22.23
N ALA A 509 -27.27 -2.31 -21.17
CA ALA A 509 -25.82 -2.34 -21.03
C ALA A 509 -25.26 -3.76 -20.88
N LYS A 510 -25.96 -4.65 -20.14
CA LYS A 510 -25.58 -6.06 -20.06
C LYS A 510 -25.65 -6.72 -21.43
N HIS A 511 -26.69 -6.44 -22.21
CA HIS A 511 -26.78 -6.94 -23.59
C HIS A 511 -25.64 -6.36 -24.44
N PHE A 512 -25.35 -5.07 -24.36
CA PHE A 512 -24.23 -4.45 -25.07
C PHE A 512 -22.90 -5.16 -24.75
N VAL A 513 -22.57 -5.39 -23.48
CA VAL A 513 -21.37 -6.14 -23.08
C VAL A 513 -21.35 -7.56 -23.67
N LEU A 514 -22.49 -8.25 -23.66
CA LEU A 514 -22.58 -9.60 -24.21
C LEU A 514 -22.46 -9.65 -25.73
N TYR A 515 -22.93 -8.64 -26.46
CA TYR A 515 -22.94 -8.63 -27.94
C TYR A 515 -21.72 -7.94 -28.57
N SER A 516 -21.34 -6.76 -28.08
CA SER A 516 -20.21 -5.97 -28.61
C SER A 516 -18.87 -6.68 -28.46
N LEU A 517 -18.79 -7.63 -27.53
CA LEU A 517 -17.59 -8.42 -27.25
C LEU A 517 -17.62 -9.83 -27.91
N VAL A 518 -18.64 -10.17 -28.73
CA VAL A 518 -18.78 -11.48 -29.41
C VAL A 518 -18.52 -11.40 -30.92
N HIS A 519 -18.58 -10.22 -31.51
CA HIS A 519 -18.50 -10.06 -32.96
C HIS A 519 -17.54 -8.94 -33.35
N ARG A 520 -16.22 -9.21 -33.34
CA ARG A 520 -15.23 -8.61 -34.25
C ARG A 520 -13.89 -9.31 -34.17
#